data_AF-A0A817RSC7-F1
#
_entry.id   AF-A0A817RSC7-F1
#
_cell.length_a   1.000
_cell.length_b   1.000
_cell.length_c   1.000
_cell.angle_alpha   90.00
_cell.angle_beta   90.00
_cell.angle_gamma   90.00
#
_symmetry.space_group_name_H-M   'P 1'
#
loop_
_entity.id
_entity.type
_entity.pdbx_description
1 polymer ?
#
loop_
_entity_poly.entity_id
_entity_poly.type
_entity_poly.pdbx_seq_one_letter_code
_entity_poly.pdbx_strand_id
1 'polypeptide(L)'
;VIPGAFAQRIKNSKNPENFSINLYTGASTGDELDGVLARTGRLKLKIPYQSHPDLRKLINNGKLNFIDMHLSHVSRYIREGIFPSIDVAIIEACDVTSDGRIYLTNSSGMSSTYLALAKDIYIELNEAHPLEMKGLHDIYLPELHTGRPINIDYVDDRI
;
A
#
# COMPACT_ATOMS: atom_id res chain seq x y z
N VAL A 1 -3.92 4.09 5.76
CA VAL A 1 -2.55 4.10 5.21
C VAL A 1 -2.52 4.89 3.92
N ILE A 2 -2.23 6.18 4.00
CA ILE A 2 -1.92 6.97 2.81
C ILE A 2 -0.68 7.82 3.09
N PRO A 3 0.51 7.37 2.63
CA PRO A 3 1.76 8.09 2.88
C PRO A 3 1.89 9.32 1.98
N GLY A 4 1.51 10.49 2.52
CA GLY A 4 1.54 11.75 1.79
C GLY A 4 2.95 12.34 1.67
N ALA A 5 3.86 12.09 2.63
CA ALA A 5 5.19 12.70 2.62
C ALA A 5 6.03 12.19 1.46
N PHE A 6 5.93 10.89 1.14
CA PHE A 6 6.55 10.30 -0.04
C PHE A 6 6.10 11.02 -1.33
N ALA A 7 4.80 11.20 -1.53
CA ALA A 7 4.27 11.84 -2.73
C ALA A 7 4.82 13.27 -2.90
N GLN A 8 4.89 14.03 -1.81
CA GLN A 8 5.48 15.38 -1.81
C GLN A 8 6.98 15.35 -2.11
N ARG A 9 7.73 14.39 -1.54
CA ARG A 9 9.15 14.21 -1.83
C ARG A 9 9.39 13.96 -3.31
N ILE A 10 8.56 13.13 -3.93
CA ILE A 10 8.58 12.89 -5.38
C ILE A 10 8.29 14.20 -6.11
N LYS A 11 7.17 14.86 -5.83
CA LYS A 11 6.77 16.12 -6.47
C LYS A 11 7.89 17.17 -6.46
N ASN A 12 8.59 17.31 -5.34
CA ASN A 12 9.63 18.33 -5.13
C ASN A 12 11.03 17.92 -5.62
N SER A 13 11.22 16.71 -6.15
CA SER A 13 12.51 16.25 -6.65
C SER A 13 12.98 17.04 -7.87
N LYS A 14 14.21 17.58 -7.80
CA LYS A 14 14.84 18.45 -8.82
C LYS A 14 15.30 17.73 -10.10
N ASN A 15 15.29 16.39 -10.12
CA ASN A 15 15.68 15.57 -11.28
C ASN A 15 14.47 14.74 -11.77
N PRO A 16 13.53 15.36 -12.51
CA PRO A 16 12.27 14.71 -12.90
C PRO A 16 12.43 13.57 -13.92
N GLU A 17 13.50 13.57 -14.70
CA GLU A 17 13.70 12.67 -15.85
C GLU A 17 14.14 11.24 -15.47
N ASN A 18 14.61 11.00 -14.24
CA ASN A 18 15.46 9.82 -14.00
C ASN A 18 14.79 8.57 -13.42
N PHE A 19 13.50 8.59 -13.05
CA PHE A 19 12.83 7.35 -12.64
C PHE A 19 11.31 7.42 -12.74
N SER A 20 10.70 6.24 -12.88
CA SER A 20 9.26 6.02 -12.76
C SER A 20 9.01 4.90 -11.77
N ILE A 21 7.84 4.90 -11.14
CA ILE A 21 7.46 3.92 -10.13
C ILE A 21 6.24 3.10 -10.58
N ASN A 22 6.21 1.85 -10.14
CA ASN A 22 5.00 1.04 -10.13
C ASN A 22 4.39 1.17 -8.73
N LEU A 23 3.12 1.59 -8.65
CA LEU A 23 2.45 1.85 -7.38
C LEU A 23 1.45 0.74 -7.06
N TYR A 24 1.72 0.04 -5.95
CA TYR A 24 0.87 -0.98 -5.36
C TYR A 24 0.23 -0.38 -4.11
N THR A 25 -1.10 -0.40 -4.02
CA THR A 25 -1.83 0.09 -2.85
C THR A 25 -2.83 -0.95 -2.35
N GLY A 26 -3.46 -0.69 -1.21
CA GLY A 26 -4.55 -1.51 -0.74
C GLY A 26 -5.76 -1.45 -1.68
N ALA A 27 -6.31 -0.24 -1.84
CA ALA A 27 -7.37 0.07 -2.78
C ALA A 27 -7.15 1.48 -3.32
N SER A 28 -8.14 2.38 -3.23
CA SER A 28 -7.97 3.79 -3.58
C SER A 28 -7.20 4.53 -2.50
N THR A 29 -6.54 5.61 -2.91
CA THR A 29 -6.00 6.62 -2.00
C THR A 29 -6.56 7.99 -2.34
N GLY A 30 -6.16 9.02 -1.60
CA GLY A 30 -6.62 10.38 -1.80
C GLY A 30 -5.75 11.20 -2.75
N ASP A 31 -6.05 12.50 -2.84
CA ASP A 31 -5.28 13.44 -3.65
C ASP A 31 -3.83 13.54 -3.15
N GLU A 32 -3.62 13.38 -1.85
CA GLU A 32 -2.33 13.42 -1.17
C GLU A 32 -1.32 12.39 -1.69
N LEU A 33 -1.78 11.29 -2.29
CA LEU A 33 -0.93 10.27 -2.92
C LEU A 33 -1.22 10.14 -4.42
N ASP A 34 -2.37 9.56 -4.78
CA ASP A 34 -2.72 9.26 -6.17
C ASP A 34 -2.78 10.54 -7.01
N GLY A 35 -3.38 11.61 -6.49
CA GLY A 35 -3.48 12.89 -7.18
C GLY A 35 -2.12 13.55 -7.41
N VAL A 36 -1.32 13.67 -6.34
CA VAL A 36 0.03 14.23 -6.43
C VAL A 36 0.88 13.43 -7.42
N LEU A 37 0.92 12.10 -7.30
CA LEU A 37 1.73 11.24 -8.15
C LEU A 37 1.26 11.25 -9.60
N ALA A 38 -0.06 11.26 -9.86
CA ALA A 38 -0.61 11.42 -11.20
C ALA A 38 -0.05 12.67 -11.90
N ARG A 39 -0.03 13.80 -11.19
CA ARG A 39 0.44 15.08 -11.73
C ARG A 39 1.96 15.17 -11.90
N THR A 40 2.72 14.24 -11.32
CA THR A 40 4.19 14.21 -11.50
C THR A 40 4.64 13.55 -12.79
N GLY A 41 3.78 12.77 -13.46
CA GLY A 41 4.17 11.97 -14.62
C GLY A 41 5.12 10.81 -14.31
N ARG A 42 5.35 10.48 -13.03
CA ARG A 42 6.30 9.44 -12.59
C ARG A 42 5.66 8.07 -12.33
N LEU A 43 4.36 7.92 -12.56
CA LEU A 43 3.68 6.62 -12.43
C LEU A 43 3.74 5.85 -13.75
N LYS A 44 4.25 4.62 -13.72
CA LYS A 44 4.29 3.69 -14.86
C LYS A 44 3.18 2.64 -14.80
N LEU A 45 2.83 2.21 -13.60
CA LEU A 45 1.83 1.18 -13.33
C LEU A 45 1.09 1.49 -12.03
N LYS A 46 -0.23 1.25 -11.99
CA LYS A 46 -1.06 1.32 -10.78
C LYS A 46 -1.83 0.01 -10.60
N ILE A 47 -1.81 -0.53 -9.38
CA ILE A 47 -2.53 -1.75 -8.95
C ILE A 47 -3.08 -1.49 -7.54
N PRO A 48 -4.18 -2.12 -7.08
CA PRO A 48 -5.19 -2.89 -7.82
C PRO A 48 -6.48 -2.08 -8.08
N TYR A 49 -6.57 -0.88 -7.53
CA TYR A 49 -7.76 -0.03 -7.62
C TYR A 49 -7.35 1.44 -7.54
N GLN A 50 -8.16 2.32 -8.11
CA GLN A 50 -8.04 3.77 -7.96
C GLN A 50 -9.41 4.42 -8.17
N SER A 51 -9.63 5.59 -7.55
CA SER A 51 -10.84 6.39 -7.75
C SER A 51 -10.55 7.83 -8.19
N HIS A 52 -9.28 8.23 -8.23
CA HIS A 52 -8.86 9.62 -8.43
C HIS A 52 -9.05 10.09 -9.90
N PRO A 53 -9.65 11.27 -10.14
CA PRO A 53 -9.93 11.75 -11.50
C PRO A 53 -8.69 11.92 -12.37
N ASP A 54 -7.56 12.39 -11.82
CA ASP A 54 -6.32 12.55 -12.58
C ASP A 54 -5.75 11.20 -13.05
N LEU A 55 -5.74 10.17 -12.19
CA LEU A 55 -5.31 8.83 -12.59
C LEU A 55 -6.26 8.26 -13.65
N ARG A 56 -7.58 8.38 -13.44
CA ARG A 56 -8.58 7.94 -14.40
C ARG A 56 -8.36 8.56 -15.78
N LYS A 57 -8.05 9.86 -15.83
CA LYS A 57 -7.72 10.55 -17.08
C LYS A 57 -6.44 10.00 -17.73
N LEU A 58 -5.39 9.74 -16.96
CA LEU A 58 -4.15 9.17 -17.49
C LEU A 58 -4.36 7.75 -18.04
N ILE A 59 -5.09 6.92 -17.31
CA ILE A 59 -5.42 5.53 -17.67
C ILE A 59 -6.24 5.51 -18.97
N ASN A 60 -7.33 6.28 -19.02
CA ASN A 60 -8.23 6.30 -20.19
C ASN A 60 -7.56 6.88 -21.45
N ASN A 61 -6.49 7.66 -21.30
CA ASN A 61 -5.70 8.19 -22.41
C ASN A 61 -4.47 7.30 -22.75
N GLY A 62 -4.35 6.12 -22.15
CA GLY A 62 -3.23 5.19 -22.39
C GLY A 62 -1.88 5.71 -21.90
N LYS A 63 -1.87 6.63 -20.93
CA LYS A 63 -0.64 7.23 -20.36
C LYS A 63 -0.17 6.56 -19.07
N LEU A 64 -0.99 5.71 -18.47
CA LEU A 64 -0.67 4.97 -17.26
C LEU A 64 -1.20 3.54 -17.40
N ASN A 65 -0.34 2.55 -17.19
CA ASN A 65 -0.81 1.16 -17.09
C ASN A 65 -1.58 0.98 -15.80
N PHE A 66 -2.71 0.30 -15.87
CA PHE A 66 -3.55 0.03 -14.72
C PHE A 66 -4.05 -1.40 -14.80
N ILE A 67 -3.98 -2.11 -13.67
CA ILE A 67 -4.52 -3.46 -13.52
C ILE A 67 -5.51 -3.40 -12.37
N ASP A 68 -6.80 -3.47 -12.68
CA ASP A 68 -7.85 -3.66 -11.70
C ASP A 68 -8.02 -5.14 -11.36
N MET A 69 -8.19 -5.43 -10.07
CA MET A 69 -8.18 -6.80 -9.58
C MET A 69 -9.10 -7.00 -8.39
N HIS A 70 -9.54 -8.25 -8.19
CA HIS A 70 -10.12 -8.68 -6.93
C HIS A 70 -9.12 -8.44 -5.79
N LEU A 71 -9.48 -7.55 -4.86
CA LEU A 71 -8.57 -7.09 -3.80
C LEU A 71 -8.01 -8.24 -2.96
N SER A 72 -8.83 -9.26 -2.67
CA SER A 72 -8.40 -10.45 -1.91
C SER A 72 -7.30 -11.27 -2.59
N HIS A 73 -7.12 -11.17 -3.91
CA HIS A 73 -6.11 -11.93 -4.65
C HIS A 73 -4.75 -11.23 -4.72
N VAL A 74 -4.71 -9.92 -4.51
CA VAL A 74 -3.52 -9.09 -4.74
C VAL A 74 -2.36 -9.52 -3.86
N SER A 75 -2.60 -9.64 -2.55
CA SER A 75 -1.58 -10.12 -1.60
C SER A 75 -1.02 -11.49 -2.01
N ARG A 76 -1.88 -12.39 -2.48
CA ARG A 76 -1.48 -13.73 -2.91
C ARG A 76 -0.59 -13.67 -4.15
N TYR A 77 -0.99 -12.92 -5.19
CA TYR A 77 -0.21 -12.83 -6.43
C TYR A 77 1.14 -12.16 -6.24
N ILE A 78 1.24 -11.18 -5.34
CA ILE A 78 2.54 -10.59 -4.98
C ILE A 78 3.42 -11.65 -4.31
N ARG A 79 2.89 -12.40 -3.34
CA ARG A 79 3.63 -13.45 -2.61
C ARG A 79 4.00 -14.65 -3.48
N GLU A 80 3.21 -14.95 -4.50
CA GLU A 80 3.48 -15.98 -5.51
C GLU A 80 4.44 -15.50 -6.62
N GLY A 81 4.89 -14.22 -6.58
CA GLY A 81 5.84 -13.68 -7.55
C GLY A 81 5.26 -13.44 -8.95
N ILE A 82 3.93 -13.41 -9.09
CA ILE A 82 3.25 -13.10 -10.35
C ILE A 82 3.50 -11.64 -10.75
N PHE A 83 3.60 -10.75 -9.77
CA PHE A 83 3.97 -9.36 -9.96
C PHE A 83 5.45 -9.11 -9.69
N PRO A 84 6.03 -8.04 -10.27
CA PRO A 84 7.34 -7.53 -9.87
C PRO A 84 7.51 -7.45 -8.35
N SER A 85 8.72 -7.73 -7.88
CA SER A 85 9.07 -7.66 -6.45
C SER A 85 8.80 -6.28 -5.86
N ILE A 86 8.45 -6.25 -4.58
CA ILE A 86 8.30 -5.00 -3.83
C ILE A 86 9.70 -4.49 -3.45
N ASP A 87 10.15 -3.42 -4.08
CA ASP A 87 11.44 -2.81 -3.70
C ASP A 87 11.32 -2.05 -2.38
N VAL A 88 10.23 -1.29 -2.21
CA VAL A 88 10.02 -0.42 -1.05
C VAL A 88 8.58 -0.52 -0.55
N ALA A 89 8.40 -0.69 0.76
CA ALA A 89 7.12 -0.50 1.44
C ALA A 89 7.10 0.85 2.16
N ILE A 90 6.05 1.63 1.95
CA ILE A 90 5.83 2.92 2.63
C ILE A 90 4.53 2.83 3.40
N ILE A 91 4.62 2.81 4.72
CA ILE A 91 3.49 2.51 5.60
C ILE A 91 3.28 3.67 6.58
N GLU A 92 2.08 4.22 6.58
CA GLU A 92 1.61 5.13 7.62
C GLU A 92 1.28 4.36 8.91
N ALA A 93 1.76 4.85 10.05
CA ALA A 93 1.59 4.23 11.36
C ALA A 93 1.25 5.27 12.43
N CYS A 94 0.48 4.88 13.44
CA CYS A 94 0.29 5.67 14.65
C CYS A 94 1.40 5.45 15.68
N ASP A 95 2.11 4.31 15.60
CA ASP A 95 3.25 4.03 16.46
C ASP A 95 4.21 3.00 15.85
N VAL A 96 5.48 3.08 16.23
CA VAL A 96 6.50 2.05 16.01
C VAL A 96 7.24 1.82 17.31
N THR A 97 7.13 0.61 17.86
CA THR A 97 7.77 0.28 19.13
C THR A 97 9.24 -0.06 18.94
N SER A 98 10.02 0.02 20.02
CA SER A 98 11.45 -0.27 20.03
C SER A 98 11.79 -1.71 19.64
N ASP A 99 10.85 -2.64 19.79
CA ASP A 99 10.98 -4.03 19.35
C ASP A 99 10.47 -4.27 17.92
N GLY A 100 10.18 -3.20 17.17
CA GLY A 100 9.90 -3.25 15.74
C GLY A 100 8.44 -3.52 15.37
N ARG A 101 7.49 -3.48 16.32
CA ARG A 101 6.07 -3.56 15.95
C ARG A 101 5.61 -2.25 15.34
N ILE A 102 4.84 -2.35 14.26
CA ILE A 102 4.25 -1.21 13.56
C ILE A 102 2.74 -1.24 13.81
N TYR A 103 2.21 -0.18 14.38
CA TYR A 103 0.78 -0.03 14.63
C TYR A 103 0.17 0.89 13.57
N LEU A 104 -0.73 0.34 12.76
CA LEU A 104 -1.32 1.03 11.61
C LEU A 104 -2.37 2.08 12.02
N THR A 105 -2.74 2.92 11.07
CA THR A 105 -3.76 3.97 11.20
C THR A 105 -5.16 3.46 10.84
N ASN A 106 -5.93 4.13 9.97
CA ASN A 106 -7.35 3.81 9.73
C ASN A 106 -7.60 2.59 8.81
N SER A 107 -6.56 1.85 8.42
CA SER A 107 -6.71 0.72 7.49
C SER A 107 -5.51 -0.22 7.57
N SER A 108 -5.70 -1.49 7.24
CA SER A 108 -4.60 -2.45 7.03
C SER A 108 -4.28 -2.67 5.55
N GLY A 109 -5.30 -2.92 4.73
CA GLY A 109 -5.12 -3.27 3.32
C GLY A 109 -4.10 -4.41 3.15
N MET A 110 -3.13 -4.21 2.26
CA MET A 110 -2.08 -5.18 1.96
C MET A 110 -0.78 -4.90 2.71
N SER A 111 -0.80 -4.04 3.75
CA SER A 111 0.40 -3.57 4.45
C SER A 111 1.27 -4.70 4.99
N SER A 112 0.65 -5.74 5.57
CA SER A 112 1.38 -6.91 6.07
C SER A 112 2.16 -7.64 4.97
N THR A 113 1.56 -7.78 3.78
CA THR A 113 2.23 -8.35 2.61
C THR A 113 3.39 -7.48 2.15
N TYR A 114 3.21 -6.16 2.07
CA TYR A 114 4.27 -5.25 1.64
C TYR A 114 5.44 -5.25 2.63
N LEU A 115 5.15 -5.17 3.93
CA LEU A 115 6.16 -5.23 5.00
C LEU A 115 6.93 -6.56 4.98
N ALA A 116 6.26 -7.67 4.69
CA ALA A 116 6.89 -8.98 4.65
C ALA A 116 7.82 -9.20 3.44
N LEU A 117 7.63 -8.46 2.34
CA LEU A 117 8.29 -8.71 1.06
C LEU A 117 9.21 -7.58 0.58
N ALA A 118 9.09 -6.38 1.14
CA ALA A 118 9.88 -5.24 0.70
C ALA A 118 11.36 -5.39 1.09
N LYS A 119 12.25 -4.87 0.23
CA LYS A 119 13.69 -4.79 0.54
C LYS A 119 13.96 -3.69 1.56
N ASP A 120 13.30 -2.54 1.37
CA ASP A 120 13.38 -1.40 2.27
C ASP A 120 11.99 -1.01 2.79
N ILE A 121 11.92 -0.59 4.05
CA ILE A 121 10.69 -0.18 4.71
C ILE A 121 10.86 1.27 5.21
N TYR A 122 9.91 2.12 4.83
CA TYR A 122 9.79 3.49 5.34
C TYR A 122 8.46 3.63 6.07
N ILE A 123 8.52 4.13 7.31
CA ILE A 123 7.34 4.36 8.13
C ILE A 123 7.07 5.87 8.21
N GLU A 124 5.87 6.28 7.83
CA GLU A 124 5.35 7.63 8.07
C GLU A 124 4.56 7.61 9.40
N LEU A 125 5.21 8.05 10.48
CA LEU A 125 4.54 8.24 11.76
C LEU A 125 3.60 9.44 11.68
N ASN A 126 2.31 9.21 11.93
CA ASN A 126 1.28 10.23 11.85
C ASN A 126 0.64 10.45 13.23
N GLU A 127 1.09 11.52 13.90
CA GLU A 127 0.62 11.93 15.24
C GLU A 127 -0.86 12.37 15.27
N ALA A 128 -1.50 12.58 14.12
CA ALA A 128 -2.94 12.83 14.07
C ALA A 128 -3.76 11.59 14.47
N HIS A 129 -3.17 10.40 14.44
CA HIS A 129 -3.80 9.17 14.88
C HIS A 129 -3.45 8.86 16.35
N PRO A 130 -4.45 8.64 17.21
CA PRO A 130 -4.23 8.35 18.62
C PRO A 130 -3.55 6.99 18.85
N LEU A 131 -2.78 6.87 19.93
CA LEU A 131 -2.13 5.60 20.31
C LEU A 131 -3.15 4.53 20.73
N GLU A 132 -4.37 4.93 21.06
CA GLU A 132 -5.52 4.08 21.36
C GLU A 132 -5.96 3.23 20.16
N MET A 133 -5.46 3.50 18.94
CA MET A 133 -5.63 2.62 17.79
C MET A 133 -4.87 1.28 17.94
N LYS A 134 -3.92 1.19 18.87
CA LYS A 134 -3.21 -0.06 19.16
C LYS A 134 -4.20 -1.15 19.58
N GLY A 135 -4.14 -2.28 18.89
CA GLY A 135 -5.05 -3.40 19.09
C GLY A 135 -6.32 -3.33 18.23
N LEU A 136 -6.58 -2.26 17.48
CA LEU A 136 -7.73 -2.20 16.57
C LEU A 136 -7.61 -3.25 15.45
N HIS A 137 -6.42 -3.39 14.88
CA HIS A 137 -6.17 -4.30 13.77
C HIS A 137 -6.00 -5.74 14.24
N ASP A 138 -6.43 -6.66 13.39
CA ASP A 138 -6.12 -8.08 13.45
C ASP A 138 -5.33 -8.43 12.18
N ILE A 139 -4.07 -8.84 12.33
CA ILE A 139 -3.12 -8.97 11.21
C ILE A 139 -2.64 -10.41 11.14
N TYR A 140 -3.25 -11.16 10.23
CA TYR A 140 -2.88 -12.53 9.92
C TYR A 140 -2.40 -12.65 8.48
N LEU A 141 -1.21 -13.25 8.29
CA LEU A 141 -0.66 -13.56 6.97
C LEU A 141 -0.61 -15.09 6.79
N PRO A 142 -1.57 -15.70 6.07
CA PRO A 142 -1.64 -17.15 5.94
C PRO A 142 -0.45 -17.71 5.16
N GLU A 143 0.04 -18.89 5.51
CA GLU A 143 0.97 -19.64 4.65
C GLU A 143 0.35 -19.96 3.28
N LEU A 144 1.15 -19.91 2.21
CA LEU A 144 0.68 -20.23 0.87
C LEU A 144 0.57 -21.76 0.67
N HIS A 145 -0.42 -22.18 -0.13
CA HIS A 145 -0.58 -23.56 -0.61
C HIS A 145 -0.75 -24.63 0.47
N THR A 146 -1.15 -24.27 1.70
CA THR A 146 -1.33 -25.25 2.77
C THR A 146 -2.63 -26.05 2.64
N GLY A 147 -3.63 -25.50 1.93
CA GLY A 147 -4.99 -26.05 1.88
C GLY A 147 -5.71 -26.04 3.23
N ARG A 148 -5.11 -25.41 4.26
CA ARG A 148 -5.70 -25.28 5.59
C ARG A 148 -6.72 -24.13 5.60
N PRO A 149 -7.82 -24.28 6.34
CA PRO A 149 -8.75 -23.18 6.53
C PRO A 149 -8.08 -22.00 7.25
N ILE A 150 -8.60 -20.79 7.02
CA ILE A 150 -8.34 -19.64 7.89
C ILE A 150 -9.36 -19.76 9.03
N ASN A 151 -8.88 -19.81 10.27
CA ASN A 151 -9.71 -20.13 11.44
C ASN A 151 -10.51 -18.90 11.92
N ILE A 152 -11.45 -18.43 11.11
CA ILE A 152 -12.41 -17.37 11.45
C ILE A 152 -13.80 -17.98 11.34
N ASP A 153 -14.45 -18.19 12.48
CA ASP A 153 -15.80 -18.75 12.57
C ASP A 153 -16.82 -17.65 12.90
N TYR A 154 -16.39 -16.58 13.60
CA TYR A 154 -17.21 -15.42 14.00
C TYR A 154 -16.59 -14.10 13.53
N VAL A 155 -17.42 -13.06 13.42
CA VAL A 155 -17.03 -11.75 12.86
C VAL A 155 -16.08 -10.96 13.75
N ASP A 156 -15.96 -11.35 15.02
CA ASP A 156 -15.12 -10.74 16.05
C ASP A 156 -13.94 -11.64 16.48
N ASP A 157 -13.74 -12.78 15.82
CA ASP A 157 -12.56 -13.61 16.00
C ASP A 157 -11.28 -12.82 15.66
N ARG A 158 -10.20 -13.12 16.40
CA ARG A 158 -8.86 -12.58 16.19
C ARG A 158 -7.86 -13.71 15.98
N ILE A 159 -7.01 -13.59 14.96
CA ILE A 159 -6.10 -14.65 14.50
C ILE A 159 -4.68 -14.18 14.19
#